data_AF-A0A8E2EWC4-F1
#
_entry.id   AF-A0A8E2EWC4-F1
#
_cell.length_a   1.000
_cell.length_b   1.000
_cell.length_c   1.000
_cell.angle_alpha   90.00
_cell.angle_beta   90.00
_cell.angle_gamma   90.00
#
_symmetry.space_group_name_H-M   'P 1'
#
loop_
_entity.id
_entity.type
_entity.pdbx_description
1 polymer ?
#
loop_
_entity_poly.entity_id
_entity_poly.type
_entity_poly.pdbx_seq_one_letter_code
_entity_poly.pdbx_strand_id
1 'polypeptide(L)'
;MWGPDPCRYLRSKSSDEGVDLYNYNTAHTSTCSGSCLSISVDYDAVVDIIRAGGVPIVGIHVDAASSIEKPLVHLQVTPRTTSTRYTVISHVWFDGLGNPSANALPTCQLQRLYTQLLSLPCDYESGAVNIGSLQVDWSRQSFVRNPKCQSPLFWMDTLCIPVGDLHRDLRMKAINQMASIYAAAVQELVLDAEMLQCEVGTGPALETLARVTCSAWMTRSWTLQEGVLARECVFQFKDCAIDPIHEWCLHGVRPGKPSQRPVDRFPEPEHEEDWTVYKELFNTLWDTLHQDWKSSYRRDPPTPTAYRASGGALFSPGGFLGAQAAGKVHTLPAAQGLSKRGKSGLDKKDHFTMDLTEEHRLKQLVDTWNELAHRSTTMPDDLHVIIANLLDFNADRIMEI
;
A
#
# COMPACT_ATOMS: atom_id res chain seq x y z
N MET A 1 9.73 -36.79 1.96
CA MET A 1 10.37 -36.14 0.80
C MET A 1 9.26 -35.46 0.01
N TRP A 2 8.68 -34.41 0.58
CA TRP A 2 7.57 -33.65 0.02
C TRP A 2 8.01 -32.19 0.09
N GLY A 3 8.58 -31.68 -1.00
CA GLY A 3 8.84 -30.24 -1.14
C GLY A 3 7.51 -29.51 -1.36
N PRO A 4 7.36 -28.27 -0.89
CA PRO A 4 6.11 -27.52 -1.01
C PRO A 4 5.80 -27.26 -2.49
N ASP A 5 4.58 -27.59 -2.92
CA ASP A 5 4.06 -27.55 -4.31
C ASP A 5 3.95 -26.11 -4.86
N PRO A 6 4.76 -25.73 -5.86
CA PRO A 6 4.85 -24.36 -6.38
C PRO A 6 3.66 -23.84 -7.24
N CYS A 7 2.52 -24.55 -7.29
CA CYS A 7 1.26 -24.03 -7.84
C CYS A 7 0.57 -23.00 -6.93
N ARG A 8 1.15 -22.72 -5.76
CA ARG A 8 0.46 -22.14 -4.61
C ARG A 8 0.28 -20.63 -4.59
N TYR A 9 1.03 -19.80 -5.29
CA TYR A 9 0.95 -18.33 -5.08
C TYR A 9 -0.17 -17.58 -5.84
N LEU A 10 -0.39 -17.84 -7.13
CA LEU A 10 -1.60 -17.31 -7.80
C LEU A 10 -2.86 -18.06 -7.33
N ARG A 11 -2.67 -19.30 -6.84
CA ARG A 11 -3.64 -19.95 -5.96
C ARG A 11 -3.73 -19.24 -4.61
N SER A 12 -2.70 -18.60 -4.06
CA SER A 12 -2.69 -18.11 -2.67
C SER A 12 -3.49 -16.84 -2.54
N LYS A 13 -3.30 -15.89 -3.47
CA LYS A 13 -4.15 -14.71 -3.51
C LYS A 13 -5.62 -15.00 -3.84
N SER A 14 -5.92 -15.99 -4.68
CA SER A 14 -7.30 -16.41 -4.97
C SER A 14 -7.92 -17.29 -3.89
N SER A 15 -7.14 -18.21 -3.34
CA SER A 15 -7.63 -19.16 -2.36
C SER A 15 -7.71 -18.55 -0.99
N ASP A 16 -7.05 -17.40 -0.70
CA ASP A 16 -7.12 -16.55 0.54
C ASP A 16 -8.57 -16.25 0.99
N GLU A 17 -9.55 -16.69 0.21
CA GLU A 17 -10.94 -16.28 0.20
C GLU A 17 -11.91 -17.43 -0.14
N GLY A 18 -11.43 -18.66 -0.33
CA GLY A 18 -12.29 -19.80 -0.69
C GLY A 18 -12.82 -19.77 -2.14
N VAL A 19 -12.18 -19.02 -3.04
CA VAL A 19 -12.57 -18.92 -4.44
C VAL A 19 -12.08 -20.12 -5.23
N ASP A 20 -13.00 -20.82 -5.90
CA ASP A 20 -12.67 -21.84 -6.88
C ASP A 20 -12.07 -21.19 -8.14
N LEU A 21 -10.77 -21.41 -8.33
CA LEU A 21 -10.03 -20.90 -9.49
C LEU A 21 -10.62 -21.31 -10.84
N TYR A 22 -11.30 -22.46 -10.90
CA TYR A 22 -11.93 -22.91 -12.14
C TYR A 22 -13.19 -22.08 -12.49
N ASN A 23 -13.79 -21.41 -11.50
CA ASN A 23 -15.00 -20.61 -11.64
C ASN A 23 -14.77 -19.12 -11.39
N TYR A 24 -13.53 -18.70 -11.14
CA TYR A 24 -13.21 -17.30 -10.91
C TYR A 24 -13.22 -16.52 -12.21
N ASN A 25 -14.06 -15.48 -12.25
CA ASN A 25 -14.14 -14.55 -13.36
C ASN A 25 -13.68 -13.17 -12.88
N THR A 26 -12.70 -12.59 -13.58
CA THR A 26 -12.29 -11.21 -13.35
C THR A 26 -13.49 -10.28 -13.49
N ALA A 27 -13.76 -9.50 -12.45
CA ALA A 27 -14.92 -8.62 -12.38
C ALA A 27 -14.77 -7.42 -13.32
N HIS A 28 -15.88 -6.97 -13.85
CA HIS A 28 -15.99 -5.71 -14.57
C HIS A 28 -16.37 -4.58 -13.60
N THR A 29 -16.18 -3.32 -14.01
CA THR A 29 -16.72 -2.18 -13.25
C THR A 29 -18.25 -2.24 -13.21
N SER A 30 -18.86 -1.68 -12.16
CA SER A 30 -20.32 -1.67 -11.99
C SER A 30 -21.09 -0.98 -13.12
N THR A 31 -20.45 -0.08 -13.84
CA THR A 31 -21.02 0.65 -15.00
C THR A 31 -20.84 -0.08 -16.34
N CYS A 32 -20.16 -1.22 -16.35
CA CYS A 32 -19.90 -2.00 -17.54
C CYS A 32 -20.99 -3.06 -17.75
N SER A 33 -21.33 -3.33 -19.02
CA SER A 33 -22.25 -4.41 -19.41
C SER A 33 -21.70 -5.83 -19.19
N GLY A 34 -20.47 -5.97 -18.70
CA GLY A 34 -19.79 -7.26 -18.49
C GLY A 34 -19.25 -7.90 -19.78
N SER A 35 -19.27 -7.19 -20.91
CA SER A 35 -18.91 -7.72 -22.22
C SER A 35 -17.74 -7.00 -22.90
N CYS A 36 -17.01 -6.16 -22.16
CA CYS A 36 -15.84 -5.50 -22.71
C CYS A 36 -14.67 -6.49 -22.87
N LEU A 37 -13.78 -6.19 -23.82
CA LEU A 37 -12.62 -7.04 -24.11
C LEU A 37 -11.65 -7.04 -22.93
N SER A 38 -10.93 -8.15 -22.76
CA SER A 38 -9.79 -8.22 -21.86
C SER A 38 -8.53 -7.84 -22.62
N ILE A 39 -7.70 -6.99 -22.01
CA ILE A 39 -6.44 -6.53 -22.60
C ILE A 39 -5.31 -7.17 -21.80
N SER A 40 -4.49 -7.96 -22.47
CA SER A 40 -3.32 -8.60 -21.88
C SER A 40 -2.08 -7.73 -22.02
N VAL A 41 -1.14 -7.92 -21.11
CA VAL A 41 0.23 -7.47 -21.33
C VAL A 41 0.93 -8.36 -22.36
N ASP A 42 2.06 -7.89 -22.88
CA ASP A 42 3.02 -8.73 -23.58
C ASP A 42 3.64 -9.73 -22.58
N TYR A 43 3.13 -10.96 -22.59
CA TYR A 43 3.53 -12.01 -21.65
C TYR A 43 5.00 -12.42 -21.81
N ASP A 44 5.49 -12.46 -23.05
CA ASP A 44 6.88 -12.83 -23.33
C ASP A 44 7.82 -11.75 -22.77
N ALA A 45 7.45 -10.47 -22.92
CA ALA A 45 8.20 -9.38 -22.28
C ALA A 45 8.23 -9.48 -20.76
N VAL A 46 7.11 -9.82 -20.10
CA VAL A 46 7.06 -10.06 -18.65
C VAL A 46 8.02 -11.19 -18.25
N VAL A 47 7.96 -12.31 -18.96
CA VAL A 47 8.78 -13.50 -18.73
C VAL A 47 10.27 -13.18 -18.90
N ASP A 48 10.64 -12.48 -19.97
CA ASP A 48 12.02 -12.13 -20.28
C ASP A 48 12.63 -11.18 -19.24
N ILE A 49 11.86 -10.18 -18.77
CA ILE A 49 12.29 -9.26 -17.72
C ILE A 49 12.58 -10.02 -16.42
N ILE A 50 11.66 -10.90 -16.00
CA ILE A 50 11.81 -11.68 -14.75
C ILE A 50 12.96 -12.69 -14.88
N ARG A 51 13.11 -13.31 -16.05
CA ARG A 51 14.22 -14.24 -16.33
C ARG A 51 15.58 -13.54 -16.20
N ALA A 52 15.66 -12.28 -16.61
CA ALA A 52 16.84 -11.43 -16.42
C ALA A 52 17.01 -10.91 -14.98
N GLY A 53 16.11 -11.28 -14.05
CA GLY A 53 16.12 -10.84 -12.65
C GLY A 53 15.52 -9.44 -12.44
N GLY A 54 14.91 -8.84 -13.45
CA GLY A 54 14.26 -7.54 -13.38
C GLY A 54 12.80 -7.61 -12.88
N VAL A 55 12.23 -6.44 -12.61
CA VAL A 55 10.81 -6.27 -12.25
C VAL A 55 10.07 -5.67 -13.45
N PRO A 56 9.01 -6.31 -13.98
CA PRO A 56 8.20 -5.73 -15.05
C PRO A 56 7.29 -4.61 -14.52
N ILE A 57 7.26 -3.47 -15.20
CA ILE A 57 6.43 -2.31 -14.91
C ILE A 57 5.52 -2.04 -16.11
N VAL A 58 4.24 -1.75 -15.84
CA VAL A 58 3.22 -1.56 -16.86
C VAL A 58 2.91 -0.07 -17.02
N GLY A 59 2.89 0.42 -18.26
CA GLY A 59 2.36 1.74 -18.63
C GLY A 59 0.99 1.62 -19.30
N ILE A 60 0.05 2.48 -18.93
CA ILE A 60 -1.25 2.59 -19.63
C ILE A 60 -1.18 3.73 -20.64
N HIS A 61 -1.33 3.39 -21.92
CA HIS A 61 -1.32 4.35 -23.00
C HIS A 61 -2.70 4.45 -23.63
N VAL A 62 -3.16 5.69 -23.82
CA VAL A 62 -4.43 5.97 -24.50
C VAL A 62 -4.14 6.36 -25.93
N ASP A 63 -4.84 5.75 -26.88
CA ASP A 63 -4.77 6.15 -28.28
C ASP A 63 -5.37 7.56 -28.44
N ALA A 64 -4.56 8.50 -28.97
CA ALA A 64 -4.96 9.88 -29.19
C ALA A 64 -6.14 10.02 -30.18
N ALA A 65 -6.38 9.02 -31.03
CA ALA A 65 -7.49 9.00 -31.97
C ALA A 65 -8.79 8.44 -31.39
N SER A 66 -8.77 7.91 -30.16
CA SER A 66 -9.94 7.31 -29.53
C SER A 66 -10.93 8.34 -28.97
N SER A 67 -12.19 7.95 -28.81
CA SER A 67 -13.22 8.87 -28.28
C SER A 67 -12.97 9.18 -26.80
N ILE A 68 -13.26 10.43 -26.39
CA ILE A 68 -13.11 10.88 -25.00
C ILE A 68 -13.94 10.02 -24.04
N GLU A 69 -15.11 9.55 -24.49
CA GLU A 69 -16.03 8.75 -23.67
C GLU A 69 -15.58 7.29 -23.48
N LYS A 70 -14.80 6.73 -24.42
CA LYS A 70 -14.29 5.35 -24.36
C LYS A 70 -12.87 5.30 -24.94
N PRO A 71 -11.87 5.77 -24.18
CA PRO A 71 -10.49 5.77 -24.64
C PRO A 71 -10.03 4.34 -24.90
N LEU A 72 -9.42 4.12 -26.07
CA LEU A 72 -8.79 2.85 -26.40
C LEU A 72 -7.45 2.81 -25.65
N VAL A 73 -7.32 1.85 -24.74
CA VAL A 73 -6.12 1.68 -23.92
C VAL A 73 -5.28 0.54 -24.45
N HIS A 74 -3.96 0.69 -24.35
CA HIS A 74 -2.99 -0.40 -24.56
C HIS A 74 -1.97 -0.41 -23.43
N LEU A 75 -1.45 -1.60 -23.13
CA LEU A 75 -0.49 -1.82 -22.06
C LEU A 75 0.91 -1.97 -22.67
N GLN A 76 1.87 -1.24 -22.12
CA GLN A 76 3.28 -1.40 -22.45
C GLN A 76 4.03 -1.94 -21.24
N VAL A 77 4.81 -3.00 -21.41
CA VAL A 77 5.67 -3.55 -20.35
C VAL A 77 7.09 -3.06 -20.54
N THR A 78 7.71 -2.59 -19.46
CA THR A 78 9.11 -2.15 -19.43
C THR A 78 9.81 -2.65 -18.16
N PRO A 79 11.13 -2.92 -18.19
CA PRO A 79 11.85 -3.29 -16.98
C PRO A 79 12.01 -2.08 -16.04
N ARG A 80 11.86 -2.31 -14.75
CA ARG A 80 12.17 -1.34 -13.70
C ARG A 80 13.67 -1.00 -13.72
N THR A 81 13.97 0.29 -13.77
CA THR A 81 15.31 0.85 -13.57
C THR A 81 15.39 1.56 -12.22
N THR A 82 16.59 2.00 -11.82
CA THR A 82 16.79 2.80 -10.60
C THR A 82 16.04 4.15 -10.64
N SER A 83 15.78 4.67 -11.84
CA SER A 83 15.08 5.93 -12.09
C SER A 83 13.58 5.79 -12.30
N THR A 84 13.05 4.56 -12.41
CA THR A 84 11.61 4.33 -12.61
C THR A 84 10.82 4.77 -11.39
N ARG A 85 9.94 5.76 -11.59
CA ARG A 85 8.89 6.15 -10.64
C ARG A 85 7.60 5.45 -11.06
N TYR A 86 7.00 4.69 -10.16
CA TYR A 86 5.78 3.93 -10.43
C TYR A 86 4.92 3.83 -9.17
N THR A 87 3.63 3.58 -9.38
CA THR A 87 2.65 3.29 -8.33
C THR A 87 2.42 1.79 -8.25
N VAL A 88 2.38 1.21 -7.05
CA VAL A 88 1.91 -0.17 -6.88
C VAL A 88 0.40 -0.15 -6.68
N ILE A 89 -0.32 -1.05 -7.34
CA ILE A 89 -1.74 -1.28 -7.07
C ILE A 89 -1.85 -2.46 -6.12
N SER A 90 -2.17 -2.16 -4.87
CA SER A 90 -2.55 -3.16 -3.89
C SER A 90 -4.06 -3.38 -3.97
N HIS A 91 -4.48 -4.63 -4.12
CA HIS A 91 -5.88 -4.96 -4.25
C HIS A 91 -6.23 -6.26 -3.55
N VAL A 92 -7.48 -6.36 -3.14
CA VAL A 92 -8.09 -7.57 -2.59
C VAL A 92 -8.51 -8.46 -3.78
N TRP A 93 -7.97 -9.68 -3.86
CA TRP A 93 -8.21 -10.56 -5.00
C TRP A 93 -9.70 -10.94 -5.17
N PHE A 94 -10.44 -11.09 -4.07
CA PHE A 94 -11.86 -11.48 -4.02
C PHE A 94 -12.74 -10.47 -4.75
N ASP A 95 -12.30 -9.23 -4.73
CA ASP A 95 -13.01 -8.10 -5.31
C ASP A 95 -12.95 -8.14 -6.84
N GLY A 96 -12.33 -9.19 -7.42
CA GLY A 96 -12.47 -9.54 -8.82
C GLY A 96 -11.38 -8.94 -9.70
N LEU A 97 -10.29 -8.42 -9.15
CA LEU A 97 -9.18 -7.83 -9.90
C LEU A 97 -7.99 -8.78 -10.14
N GLY A 98 -8.07 -10.00 -9.61
CA GLY A 98 -7.22 -11.12 -10.02
C GLY A 98 -7.54 -11.62 -11.43
N ASN A 99 -6.63 -12.38 -12.02
CA ASN A 99 -6.88 -13.19 -13.22
C ASN A 99 -5.94 -14.42 -13.23
N PRO A 100 -6.44 -15.63 -12.90
CA PRO A 100 -5.60 -16.81 -12.79
C PRO A 100 -5.20 -17.43 -14.15
N SER A 101 -5.89 -17.03 -15.22
CA SER A 101 -5.77 -17.66 -16.55
C SER A 101 -4.91 -16.85 -17.51
N ALA A 102 -4.82 -15.53 -17.32
CA ALA A 102 -4.05 -14.64 -18.18
C ALA A 102 -3.56 -13.41 -17.39
N ASN A 103 -2.39 -12.87 -17.76
CA ASN A 103 -1.96 -11.55 -17.29
C ASN A 103 -2.74 -10.45 -18.05
N ALA A 104 -4.03 -10.33 -17.73
CA ALA A 104 -4.97 -9.47 -18.46
C ALA A 104 -6.07 -8.93 -17.55
N LEU A 105 -6.60 -7.75 -17.88
CA LEU A 105 -7.74 -7.13 -17.20
C LEU A 105 -8.80 -6.65 -18.22
N PRO A 106 -10.08 -6.66 -17.84
CA PRO A 106 -11.14 -6.04 -18.64
C PRO A 106 -10.83 -4.57 -18.97
N THR A 107 -11.15 -4.12 -20.18
CA THR A 107 -10.91 -2.73 -20.62
C THR A 107 -11.51 -1.70 -19.67
N CYS A 108 -12.69 -1.99 -19.10
CA CYS A 108 -13.34 -1.08 -18.15
C CYS A 108 -12.54 -0.91 -16.85
N GLN A 109 -11.88 -1.97 -16.38
CA GLN A 109 -11.01 -1.90 -15.21
C GLN A 109 -9.76 -1.08 -15.51
N LEU A 110 -9.14 -1.29 -16.67
CA LEU A 110 -7.97 -0.49 -17.09
C LEU A 110 -8.29 0.99 -17.25
N GLN A 111 -9.46 1.34 -17.80
CA GLN A 111 -9.92 2.73 -17.89
C GLN A 111 -10.17 3.34 -16.51
N ARG A 112 -10.73 2.57 -15.57
CA ARG A 112 -10.88 3.00 -14.17
C ARG A 112 -9.52 3.25 -13.53
N LEU A 113 -8.59 2.29 -13.62
CA LEU A 113 -7.23 2.40 -13.08
C LEU A 113 -6.49 3.60 -13.67
N TYR A 114 -6.56 3.81 -14.99
CA TYR A 114 -5.99 4.97 -15.66
C TYR A 114 -6.49 6.29 -15.05
N THR A 115 -7.81 6.40 -14.86
CA THR A 115 -8.43 7.58 -14.27
C THR A 115 -7.99 7.79 -12.82
N GLN A 116 -7.95 6.72 -12.03
CA GLN A 116 -7.53 6.75 -10.62
C GLN A 116 -6.06 7.16 -10.48
N LEU A 117 -5.16 6.55 -11.25
CA LEU A 117 -3.73 6.87 -11.29
C LEU A 117 -3.46 8.33 -11.67
N LEU A 118 -4.22 8.89 -12.60
CA LEU A 118 -4.11 10.31 -12.97
C LEU A 118 -4.65 11.27 -11.88
N SER A 119 -5.52 10.76 -11.00
CA SER A 119 -6.21 11.54 -9.96
C SER A 119 -5.60 11.42 -8.56
N LEU A 120 -4.48 10.69 -8.45
CA LEU A 120 -3.77 10.46 -7.19
C LEU A 120 -3.32 11.78 -6.55
N PRO A 121 -3.31 11.87 -5.21
CA PRO A 121 -2.67 12.97 -4.51
C PRO A 121 -1.18 13.01 -4.87
N CYS A 122 -0.59 14.22 -4.80
CA CYS A 122 0.84 14.39 -5.05
C CYS A 122 1.64 13.54 -4.06
N ASP A 123 2.64 12.82 -4.56
CA ASP A 123 3.56 12.08 -3.72
C ASP A 123 4.36 13.03 -2.81
N TYR A 124 4.72 12.53 -1.63
CA TYR A 124 5.51 13.25 -0.64
C TYR A 124 7.01 12.96 -0.75
N GLU A 125 7.45 12.20 -1.75
CA GLU A 125 8.86 11.92 -1.98
C GLU A 125 9.63 13.21 -2.31
N SER A 126 10.50 13.62 -1.38
CA SER A 126 11.39 14.76 -1.57
C SER A 126 12.52 14.39 -2.52
N GLY A 127 12.62 15.05 -3.68
CA GLY A 127 13.78 14.89 -4.57
C GLY A 127 13.53 15.32 -6.01
N ALA A 128 12.28 15.23 -6.46
CA ALA A 128 11.89 15.64 -7.80
C ALA A 128 11.54 17.14 -7.88
N VAL A 129 12.19 17.86 -8.79
CA VAL A 129 11.90 19.27 -9.09
C VAL A 129 11.50 19.38 -10.55
N ASN A 130 10.39 20.07 -10.82
CA ASN A 130 9.93 20.35 -12.18
C ASN A 130 10.61 21.62 -12.69
N ILE A 131 11.37 21.51 -13.78
CA ILE A 131 12.01 22.62 -14.50
C ILE A 131 11.45 22.62 -15.93
N GLY A 132 10.42 23.43 -16.17
CA GLY A 132 9.71 23.45 -17.44
C GLY A 132 9.06 22.10 -17.75
N SER A 133 9.40 21.50 -18.89
CA SER A 133 8.92 20.18 -19.33
C SER A 133 9.72 19.00 -18.79
N LEU A 134 10.74 19.25 -17.95
CA LEU A 134 11.59 18.24 -17.35
C LEU A 134 11.27 18.07 -15.86
N GLN A 135 11.21 16.83 -15.39
CA GLN A 135 11.31 16.50 -13.98
C GLN A 135 12.73 15.98 -13.71
N VAL A 136 13.40 16.63 -12.75
CA VAL A 136 14.74 16.30 -12.31
C VAL A 136 14.66 15.69 -10.93
N ASP A 137 15.05 14.43 -10.80
CA ASP A 137 15.21 13.75 -9.51
C ASP A 137 16.70 13.45 -9.32
N TRP A 138 17.37 14.32 -8.56
CA TRP A 138 18.80 14.20 -8.28
C TRP A 138 19.13 12.93 -7.49
N SER A 139 18.22 12.47 -6.62
CA SER A 139 18.44 11.30 -5.78
C SER A 139 18.48 10.02 -6.62
N ARG A 140 17.66 9.95 -7.67
CA ARG A 140 17.60 8.85 -8.62
C ARG A 140 18.41 9.08 -9.89
N GLN A 141 19.14 10.20 -9.97
CA GLN A 141 19.86 10.67 -11.17
C GLN A 141 18.98 10.63 -12.42
N SER A 142 17.69 10.99 -12.27
CA SER A 142 16.67 10.89 -13.30
C SER A 142 16.37 12.25 -13.90
N PHE A 143 16.40 12.32 -15.23
CA PHE A 143 16.10 13.53 -16.01
C PHE A 143 15.08 13.15 -17.09
N VAL A 144 13.81 13.14 -16.70
CA VAL A 144 12.71 12.65 -17.55
C VAL A 144 11.73 13.75 -17.86
N ARG A 145 10.92 13.60 -18.91
CA ARG A 145 9.81 14.53 -19.15
C ARG A 145 8.90 14.58 -17.92
N ASN A 146 8.31 15.73 -17.65
CA ASN A 146 7.38 15.92 -16.53
C ASN A 146 6.34 14.76 -16.49
N PRO A 147 6.13 14.08 -15.34
CA PRO A 147 5.18 12.97 -15.24
C PRO A 147 3.77 13.30 -15.71
N LYS A 148 3.34 14.56 -15.60
CA LYS A 148 2.04 15.01 -16.13
C LYS A 148 1.94 14.90 -17.67
N CYS A 149 3.06 14.70 -18.35
CA CYS A 149 3.16 14.50 -19.79
C CYS A 149 3.50 13.04 -20.16
N GLN A 150 3.47 12.11 -19.20
CA GLN A 150 3.76 10.70 -19.40
C GLN A 150 2.56 9.83 -19.01
N SER A 151 2.49 8.65 -19.60
CA SER A 151 1.57 7.60 -19.16
C SER A 151 1.91 7.17 -17.73
N PRO A 152 0.91 6.96 -16.86
CA PRO A 152 1.16 6.48 -15.52
C PRO A 152 1.76 5.07 -15.58
N LEU A 153 2.87 4.89 -14.87
CA LEU A 153 3.54 3.61 -14.70
C LEU A 153 3.08 2.98 -13.39
N PHE A 154 2.71 1.71 -13.44
CA PHE A 154 2.27 0.98 -12.27
C PHE A 154 2.73 -0.47 -12.27
N TRP A 155 2.72 -1.06 -11.09
CA TRP A 155 2.91 -2.48 -10.90
C TRP A 155 1.64 -3.07 -10.27
N MET A 156 1.20 -4.21 -10.80
CA MET A 156 0.11 -5.00 -10.23
C MET A 156 0.44 -6.45 -10.46
N ASP A 157 0.45 -7.24 -9.40
CA ASP A 157 0.66 -8.69 -9.42
C ASP A 157 -0.11 -9.42 -10.53
N THR A 158 -1.40 -9.13 -10.72
CA THR A 158 -2.23 -9.73 -11.78
C THR A 158 -1.62 -9.57 -13.19
N LEU A 159 -0.94 -8.45 -13.46
CA LEU A 159 -0.33 -8.18 -14.76
C LEU A 159 1.16 -8.54 -14.82
N CYS A 160 1.86 -8.47 -13.68
CA CYS A 160 3.31 -8.53 -13.60
C CYS A 160 3.86 -9.90 -13.15
N ILE A 161 3.02 -10.81 -12.67
CA ILE A 161 3.44 -12.14 -12.19
C ILE A 161 2.95 -13.23 -13.15
N PRO A 162 3.84 -14.04 -13.76
CA PRO A 162 3.45 -15.05 -14.75
C PRO A 162 2.41 -16.05 -14.24
N VAL A 163 1.31 -16.16 -14.99
CA VAL A 163 0.27 -17.19 -14.80
C VAL A 163 0.64 -18.52 -15.49
N GLY A 164 -0.04 -19.60 -15.10
CA GLY A 164 0.16 -20.96 -15.66
C GLY A 164 1.41 -21.70 -15.18
N ASP A 165 1.44 -23.02 -15.39
CA ASP A 165 2.48 -23.91 -14.83
C ASP A 165 3.83 -23.83 -15.56
N LEU A 166 3.85 -23.26 -16.78
CA LEU A 166 5.03 -23.21 -17.64
C LEU A 166 6.20 -22.42 -17.03
N HIS A 167 5.92 -21.30 -16.34
CA HIS A 167 6.93 -20.35 -15.82
C HIS A 167 6.88 -20.25 -14.29
N ARG A 168 6.68 -21.39 -13.64
CA ARG A 168 6.47 -21.50 -12.19
C ARG A 168 7.69 -21.07 -11.36
N ASP A 169 8.89 -21.33 -11.86
CA ASP A 169 10.15 -20.87 -11.26
C ASP A 169 10.29 -19.34 -11.35
N LEU A 170 9.91 -18.74 -12.48
CA LEU A 170 9.92 -17.28 -12.66
C LEU A 170 8.86 -16.61 -11.80
N ARG A 171 7.71 -17.24 -11.61
CA ARG A 171 6.70 -16.78 -10.67
C ARG A 171 7.27 -16.66 -9.26
N MET A 172 7.96 -17.70 -8.79
CA MET A 172 8.63 -17.69 -7.48
C MET A 172 9.62 -16.54 -7.38
N LYS A 173 10.47 -16.34 -8.41
CA LYS A 173 11.40 -15.20 -8.45
C LYS A 173 10.67 -13.86 -8.35
N ALA A 174 9.55 -13.68 -9.04
CA ALA A 174 8.78 -12.43 -8.97
C ALA A 174 8.17 -12.20 -7.59
N ILE A 175 7.67 -13.25 -6.94
CA ILE A 175 7.12 -13.20 -5.57
C ILE A 175 8.19 -12.80 -4.57
N ASN A 176 9.37 -13.40 -4.67
CA ASN A 176 10.47 -13.14 -3.75
C ASN A 176 11.03 -11.71 -3.92
N GLN A 177 10.74 -11.06 -5.05
CA GLN A 177 11.04 -9.64 -5.27
C GLN A 177 9.97 -8.69 -4.72
N MET A 178 8.77 -9.17 -4.37
CA MET A 178 7.64 -8.31 -3.99
C MET A 178 8.00 -7.31 -2.91
N ALA A 179 8.68 -7.74 -1.85
CA ALA A 179 9.08 -6.84 -0.77
C ALA A 179 9.82 -5.60 -1.30
N SER A 180 10.75 -5.80 -2.24
CA SER A 180 11.49 -4.71 -2.89
C SER A 180 10.65 -3.88 -3.87
N ILE A 181 9.57 -4.44 -4.41
CA ILE A 181 8.66 -3.77 -5.34
C ILE A 181 7.79 -2.78 -4.58
N TYR A 182 7.22 -3.19 -3.45
CA TYR A 182 6.43 -2.33 -2.57
C TYR A 182 7.30 -1.23 -1.94
N ALA A 183 8.49 -1.60 -1.43
CA ALA A 183 9.40 -0.64 -0.80
C ALA A 183 9.96 0.44 -1.76
N ALA A 184 10.12 0.11 -3.04
CA ALA A 184 10.67 1.03 -4.04
C ALA A 184 9.64 1.92 -4.74
N ALA A 185 8.35 1.57 -4.64
CA ALA A 185 7.26 2.32 -5.23
C ALA A 185 7.18 3.74 -4.65
N VAL A 186 6.71 4.69 -5.45
CA VAL A 186 6.50 6.06 -4.97
C VAL A 186 5.27 6.11 -4.06
N GLN A 187 4.21 5.44 -4.49
CA GLN A 187 2.94 5.31 -3.78
C GLN A 187 2.38 3.90 -4.00
N GLU A 188 1.60 3.46 -3.04
CA GLU A 188 0.72 2.30 -3.15
C GLU A 188 -0.73 2.79 -3.22
N LEU A 189 -1.43 2.45 -4.29
CA LEU A 189 -2.86 2.65 -4.43
C LEU A 189 -3.59 1.41 -3.92
N VAL A 190 -4.32 1.57 -2.82
CA VAL A 190 -5.12 0.52 -2.18
C VAL A 190 -6.52 0.51 -2.76
N LEU A 191 -6.94 -0.63 -3.28
CA LEU A 191 -8.26 -0.91 -3.82
C LEU A 191 -8.99 -1.96 -2.96
N ASP A 192 -10.11 -1.54 -2.36
CA ASP A 192 -11.02 -2.39 -1.59
C ASP A 192 -12.46 -2.13 -2.07
N ALA A 193 -13.23 -3.19 -2.30
CA ALA A 193 -14.57 -3.09 -2.89
C ALA A 193 -15.55 -2.25 -2.06
N GLU A 194 -15.44 -2.24 -0.73
CA GLU A 194 -16.32 -1.43 0.12
C GLU A 194 -15.96 0.05 -0.02
N MET A 195 -14.66 0.38 0.04
CA MET A 195 -14.19 1.76 -0.12
C MET A 195 -14.54 2.32 -1.51
N LEU A 196 -14.40 1.51 -2.56
CA LEU A 196 -14.74 1.89 -3.94
C LEU A 196 -16.23 2.19 -4.14
N GLN A 197 -17.10 1.83 -3.20
CA GLN A 197 -18.52 2.14 -3.21
C GLN A 197 -18.88 3.37 -2.36
N CYS A 198 -17.96 3.80 -1.50
CA CYS A 198 -18.17 4.87 -0.54
C CYS A 198 -17.61 6.20 -1.06
N GLU A 199 -18.33 7.30 -0.81
CA GLU A 199 -17.87 8.65 -1.16
C GLU A 199 -17.26 9.33 0.07
N VAL A 200 -16.12 9.99 -0.11
CA VAL A 200 -15.47 10.73 0.98
C VAL A 200 -15.94 12.18 1.02
N GLY A 201 -16.16 12.82 -0.14
CA GLY A 201 -16.35 14.27 -0.29
C GLY A 201 -17.51 14.91 0.47
N THR A 202 -18.33 14.15 1.20
CA THR A 202 -19.40 14.65 2.08
C THR A 202 -19.41 14.04 3.49
N GLY A 203 -18.53 13.08 3.78
CA GLY A 203 -18.54 12.29 5.01
C GLY A 203 -17.60 12.83 6.11
N PRO A 204 -17.83 12.48 7.39
CA PRO A 204 -16.90 12.78 8.48
C PRO A 204 -15.58 12.03 8.33
N ALA A 205 -14.44 12.67 8.66
CA ALA A 205 -13.11 12.05 8.64
C ALA A 205 -13.04 10.80 9.54
N LEU A 206 -13.79 10.80 10.65
CA LEU A 206 -13.94 9.66 11.55
C LEU A 206 -14.50 8.43 10.82
N GLU A 207 -15.55 8.61 10.01
CA GLU A 207 -16.19 7.54 9.24
C GLU A 207 -15.25 7.00 8.16
N THR A 208 -14.51 7.89 7.51
CA THR A 208 -13.47 7.52 6.54
C THR A 208 -12.37 6.68 7.18
N LEU A 209 -11.85 7.09 8.36
CA LEU A 209 -10.88 6.29 9.09
C LEU A 209 -11.44 4.93 9.48
N ALA A 210 -12.68 4.88 9.98
CA ALA A 210 -13.33 3.63 10.36
C ALA A 210 -13.42 2.67 9.16
N ARG A 211 -13.79 3.16 7.98
CA ARG A 211 -13.79 2.36 6.74
C ARG A 211 -12.40 1.84 6.39
N VAL A 212 -11.37 2.69 6.48
CA VAL A 212 -9.99 2.26 6.19
C VAL A 212 -9.56 1.18 7.19
N THR A 213 -9.66 1.43 8.49
CA THR A 213 -9.18 0.51 9.54
C THR A 213 -9.93 -0.81 9.58
N CYS A 214 -11.21 -0.81 9.20
CA CYS A 214 -12.05 -2.01 9.19
C CYS A 214 -12.16 -2.67 7.80
N SER A 215 -11.48 -2.13 6.79
CA SER A 215 -11.51 -2.66 5.42
C SER A 215 -11.00 -4.10 5.35
N ALA A 216 -11.47 -4.86 4.35
CA ALA A 216 -10.97 -6.21 4.13
C ALA A 216 -9.45 -6.19 3.88
N TRP A 217 -8.94 -5.15 3.21
CA TRP A 217 -7.51 -4.92 3.03
C TRP A 217 -6.74 -4.86 4.36
N MET A 218 -7.25 -4.23 5.42
CA MET A 218 -6.57 -4.19 6.72
C MET A 218 -6.54 -5.54 7.47
N THR A 219 -7.35 -6.51 7.05
CA THR A 219 -7.53 -7.78 7.77
C THR A 219 -6.73 -8.96 7.20
N ARG A 220 -5.95 -8.77 6.13
CA ARG A 220 -5.29 -9.88 5.41
C ARG A 220 -3.79 -9.93 5.63
N SER A 221 -3.23 -11.13 5.59
CA SER A 221 -1.81 -11.32 5.90
C SER A 221 -0.90 -10.69 4.85
N TRP A 222 -1.16 -10.92 3.56
CA TRP A 222 -0.33 -10.37 2.48
C TRP A 222 -0.39 -8.85 2.41
N THR A 223 -1.57 -8.26 2.55
CA THR A 223 -1.75 -6.80 2.52
C THR A 223 -1.04 -6.08 3.68
N LEU A 224 -0.74 -6.78 4.78
CA LEU A 224 0.16 -6.25 5.82
C LEU A 224 1.54 -5.98 5.23
N GLN A 225 2.10 -6.94 4.49
CA GLN A 225 3.41 -6.77 3.86
C GLN A 225 3.38 -5.61 2.85
N GLU A 226 2.32 -5.52 2.05
CA GLU A 226 2.12 -4.45 1.06
C GLU A 226 2.14 -3.08 1.77
N GLY A 227 1.26 -2.88 2.75
CA GLY A 227 1.16 -1.63 3.50
C GLY A 227 2.36 -1.29 4.38
N VAL A 228 2.98 -2.29 5.03
CA VAL A 228 4.16 -2.11 5.88
C VAL A 228 5.43 -1.90 5.06
N LEU A 229 5.50 -2.29 3.79
CA LEU A 229 6.65 -1.94 2.94
C LEU A 229 6.42 -0.68 2.13
N ALA A 230 5.17 -0.33 1.82
CA ALA A 230 4.83 0.90 1.14
C ALA A 230 5.30 2.15 1.90
N ARG A 231 5.83 3.11 1.13
CA ARG A 231 6.24 4.43 1.63
C ARG A 231 5.02 5.31 1.92
N GLU A 232 4.03 5.23 1.04
CA GLU A 232 2.79 6.00 1.07
C GLU A 232 1.65 5.05 0.68
N CYS A 233 0.66 4.90 1.56
CA CYS A 233 -0.57 4.16 1.28
C CYS A 233 -1.68 5.14 0.96
N VAL A 234 -2.14 5.12 -0.28
CA VAL A 234 -3.23 5.95 -0.78
C VAL A 234 -4.46 5.08 -0.97
N PHE A 235 -5.52 5.38 -0.24
CA PHE A 235 -6.77 4.60 -0.25
C PHE A 235 -7.75 5.18 -1.26
N GLN A 236 -8.17 4.37 -2.24
CA GLN A 236 -9.11 4.78 -3.26
C GLN A 236 -10.56 4.56 -2.82
N PHE A 237 -11.33 5.63 -2.82
CA PHE A 237 -12.77 5.66 -2.65
C PHE A 237 -13.48 5.87 -3.99
N LYS A 238 -14.82 5.92 -4.00
CA LYS A 238 -15.61 6.10 -5.22
C LYS A 238 -15.27 7.41 -5.96
N ASP A 239 -15.06 8.49 -5.21
CA ASP A 239 -14.91 9.86 -5.72
C ASP A 239 -13.46 10.38 -5.67
N CYS A 240 -12.65 9.90 -4.72
CA CYS A 240 -11.28 10.38 -4.53
C CYS A 240 -10.33 9.31 -3.98
N ALA A 241 -9.04 9.62 -4.01
CA ALA A 241 -8.00 8.87 -3.32
C ALA A 241 -7.42 9.75 -2.21
N ILE A 242 -7.18 9.18 -1.03
CA ILE A 242 -6.71 9.91 0.16
C ILE A 242 -5.51 9.22 0.80
N ASP A 243 -4.61 10.00 1.41
CA ASP A 243 -3.55 9.49 2.28
C ASP A 243 -3.71 10.05 3.71
N PRO A 244 -4.43 9.34 4.61
CA PRO A 244 -4.66 9.83 5.96
C PRO A 244 -3.38 10.05 6.77
N ILE A 245 -2.33 9.26 6.55
CA ILE A 245 -1.08 9.34 7.31
C ILE A 245 -0.35 10.65 7.01
N HIS A 246 -0.30 11.03 5.73
CA HIS A 246 0.40 12.22 5.28
C HIS A 246 -0.47 13.48 5.35
N GLU A 247 -1.78 13.36 5.17
CA GLU A 247 -2.70 14.51 5.18
C GLU A 247 -3.23 14.85 6.57
N TRP A 248 -3.37 13.87 7.49
CA TRP A 248 -4.02 14.07 8.80
C TRP A 248 -3.05 13.84 9.97
N CYS A 249 -3.54 14.13 11.18
CA CYS A 249 -2.86 13.91 12.46
C CYS A 249 -3.88 13.73 13.60
N LEU A 250 -3.40 13.57 14.84
CA LEU A 250 -4.26 13.40 16.03
C LEU A 250 -5.19 14.59 16.33
N HIS A 251 -5.01 15.71 15.63
CA HIS A 251 -5.75 16.96 15.82
C HIS A 251 -6.48 17.43 14.56
N GLY A 252 -6.65 16.54 13.58
CA GLY A 252 -7.31 16.81 12.31
C GLY A 252 -6.33 16.96 11.16
N VAL A 253 -6.50 17.97 10.31
CA VAL A 253 -5.62 18.20 9.15
C VAL A 253 -4.20 18.51 9.59
N ARG A 254 -3.22 17.90 8.93
CA ARG A 254 -1.80 18.15 9.18
C ARG A 254 -1.41 19.57 8.75
N PRO A 255 -0.73 20.36 9.61
CA PRO A 255 -0.34 21.73 9.27
C PRO A 255 0.64 21.82 8.09
N GLY A 256 0.46 22.82 7.23
CA GLY A 256 1.41 23.15 6.16
C GLY A 256 1.39 22.22 4.94
N LYS A 257 0.41 21.31 4.87
CA LYS A 257 0.13 20.47 3.70
C LYS A 257 -1.30 20.77 3.26
N PRO A 258 -1.53 21.37 2.08
CA PRO A 258 -2.88 21.57 1.61
C PRO A 258 -3.49 20.18 1.33
N SER A 259 -4.58 19.83 2.02
CA SER A 259 -5.45 18.75 1.54
C SER A 259 -5.89 19.12 0.13
N GLN A 260 -5.65 18.26 -0.85
CA GLN A 260 -5.98 18.58 -2.25
C GLN A 260 -7.49 18.60 -2.50
N ARG A 261 -8.28 18.05 -1.57
CA ARG A 261 -9.74 17.98 -1.64
C ARG A 261 -10.35 18.21 -0.26
N PRO A 262 -11.58 18.73 -0.18
CA PRO A 262 -12.22 19.06 1.08
C PRO A 262 -12.72 17.79 1.78
N VAL A 263 -11.83 17.08 2.48
CA VAL A 263 -12.23 16.16 3.55
C VAL A 263 -12.10 16.94 4.85
N ASP A 264 -13.01 17.90 5.04
CA ASP A 264 -12.80 18.97 6.01
C ASP A 264 -13.66 18.83 7.27
N ARG A 265 -14.33 17.68 7.47
CA ARG A 265 -15.19 17.47 8.65
C ARG A 265 -14.58 16.50 9.65
N PHE A 266 -13.63 17.01 10.41
CA PHE A 266 -13.14 16.36 11.62
C PHE A 266 -14.16 16.52 12.75
N PRO A 267 -14.11 15.69 13.80
CA PRO A 267 -14.98 15.85 14.96
C PRO A 267 -14.92 17.28 15.52
N GLU A 268 -16.08 17.84 15.87
CA GLU A 268 -16.11 19.17 16.50
C GLU A 268 -15.45 19.11 17.88
N PRO A 269 -14.81 20.20 18.36
CA PRO A 269 -14.11 20.19 19.65
C PRO A 269 -14.97 19.80 20.86
N GLU A 270 -16.29 19.93 20.75
CA GLU A 270 -17.27 19.62 21.80
C GLU A 270 -17.61 18.13 21.89
N HIS A 271 -17.33 17.34 20.85
CA HIS A 271 -17.60 15.90 20.80
C HIS A 271 -16.37 15.09 21.25
N GLU A 272 -16.17 14.98 22.56
CA GLU A 272 -15.01 14.28 23.15
C GLU A 272 -14.96 12.78 22.80
N GLU A 273 -16.13 12.13 22.70
CA GLU A 273 -16.26 10.72 22.33
C GLU A 273 -15.75 10.47 20.90
N ASP A 274 -16.21 11.26 19.94
CA ASP A 274 -15.79 11.17 18.53
C ASP A 274 -14.29 11.40 18.37
N TRP A 275 -13.71 12.36 19.11
CA TRP A 275 -12.27 12.59 19.13
C TRP A 275 -11.49 11.41 19.71
N THR A 276 -12.05 10.74 20.72
CA THR A 276 -11.44 9.54 21.32
C THR A 276 -11.41 8.42 20.29
N VAL A 277 -12.53 8.13 19.63
CA VAL A 277 -12.59 7.10 18.59
C VAL A 277 -11.67 7.46 17.42
N TYR A 278 -11.68 8.71 16.96
CA TYR A 278 -10.81 9.17 15.88
C TYR A 278 -9.33 8.91 16.19
N LYS A 279 -8.87 9.25 17.40
CA LYS A 279 -7.48 9.07 17.81
C LYS A 279 -7.11 7.59 17.87
N GLU A 280 -7.98 6.74 18.39
CA GLU A 280 -7.73 5.29 18.45
C GLU A 280 -7.65 4.67 17.05
N LEU A 281 -8.55 5.04 16.14
CA LEU A 281 -8.50 4.56 14.75
C LEU A 281 -7.25 5.07 14.02
N PHE A 282 -6.90 6.34 14.20
CA PHE A 282 -5.68 6.90 13.61
C PHE A 282 -4.41 6.25 14.17
N ASN A 283 -4.35 6.02 15.49
CA ASN A 283 -3.24 5.31 16.12
C ASN A 283 -3.13 3.88 15.57
N THR A 284 -4.25 3.17 15.49
CA THR A 284 -4.29 1.82 14.92
C THR A 284 -3.74 1.80 13.50
N LEU A 285 -4.22 2.69 12.63
CA LEU A 285 -3.72 2.78 11.25
C LEU A 285 -2.22 3.12 11.20
N TRP A 286 -1.77 4.09 12.00
CA TRP A 286 -0.37 4.51 12.08
C TRP A 286 0.55 3.37 12.54
N ASP A 287 0.14 2.65 13.57
CA ASP A 287 0.91 1.58 14.20
C ASP A 287 0.93 0.34 13.31
N THR A 288 -0.22 -0.09 12.78
CA THR A 288 -0.29 -1.24 11.86
C THR A 288 0.54 -1.04 10.61
N LEU A 289 0.51 0.16 10.00
CA LEU A 289 1.35 0.47 8.84
C LEU A 289 2.80 0.80 9.21
N HIS A 290 3.13 0.73 10.51
CA HIS A 290 4.41 1.06 11.11
C HIS A 290 4.97 2.36 10.52
N GLN A 291 4.32 3.49 10.78
CA GLN A 291 4.72 4.76 10.16
C GLN A 291 5.82 5.49 10.93
N ASP A 292 6.03 5.14 12.20
CA ASP A 292 7.00 5.74 13.12
C ASP A 292 8.47 5.59 12.68
N TRP A 293 8.85 4.43 12.15
CA TRP A 293 10.18 4.14 11.60
C TRP A 293 10.36 4.50 10.11
N LYS A 294 9.28 4.55 9.31
CA LYS A 294 9.32 4.91 7.87
C LYS A 294 9.40 6.40 7.61
N SER A 295 8.74 7.16 8.49
CA SER A 295 8.35 8.51 8.18
C SER A 295 9.03 9.54 9.07
N SER A 296 9.47 10.64 8.47
CA SER A 296 9.91 11.81 9.24
C SER A 296 8.74 12.61 9.84
N TYR A 297 7.50 12.32 9.41
CA TYR A 297 6.30 12.96 9.90
C TYR A 297 6.02 12.54 11.34
N ARG A 298 5.67 13.50 12.19
CA ARG A 298 5.22 13.20 13.56
C ARG A 298 3.78 12.73 13.52
N ARG A 299 3.48 11.63 14.21
CA ARG A 299 2.10 11.20 14.52
C ARG A 299 1.30 12.37 15.12
N ASP A 300 1.91 13.02 16.10
CA ASP A 300 1.36 14.18 16.80
C ASP A 300 2.23 15.44 16.60
N PRO A 301 1.99 16.24 15.56
CA PRO A 301 2.66 17.52 15.37
C PRO A 301 2.12 18.58 16.37
N PRO A 302 2.92 19.61 16.74
CA PRO A 302 2.45 20.66 17.64
C PRO A 302 1.16 21.31 17.14
N THR A 303 0.17 21.41 18.04
CA THR A 303 -1.14 22.02 17.75
C THR A 303 -1.01 23.43 17.16
N PRO A 304 -1.71 23.75 16.06
CA PRO A 304 -1.84 25.12 15.57
C PRO A 304 -2.42 26.05 16.64
N THR A 305 -1.95 27.30 16.68
CA THR A 305 -2.38 28.33 17.63
C THR A 305 -3.89 28.58 17.63
N ALA A 306 -4.58 28.36 16.50
CA ALA A 306 -6.03 28.50 16.39
C ALA A 306 -6.81 27.49 17.25
N TYR A 307 -6.34 26.23 17.36
CA TYR A 307 -6.98 25.20 18.20
C TYR A 307 -6.77 25.45 19.71
N ARG A 308 -5.67 26.14 20.07
CA ARG A 308 -5.43 26.60 21.45
C ARG A 308 -6.37 27.75 21.84
N ALA A 309 -6.77 28.58 20.87
CA ALA A 309 -7.64 29.73 21.10
C ALA A 309 -9.12 29.33 21.32
N SER A 310 -9.57 28.20 20.76
CA SER A 310 -10.91 27.64 20.95
C SER A 310 -11.09 26.83 22.24
N GLY A 311 -10.16 26.94 23.20
CA GLY A 311 -10.27 26.26 24.51
C GLY A 311 -9.87 24.78 24.52
N GLY A 312 -9.30 24.25 23.43
CA GLY A 312 -8.75 22.90 23.33
C GLY A 312 -7.44 22.74 24.12
N ALA A 313 -7.50 22.96 25.43
CA ALA A 313 -6.42 22.67 26.35
C ALA A 313 -6.66 21.30 26.98
N LEU A 314 -5.94 20.28 26.54
CA LEU A 314 -5.74 19.11 27.38
C LEU A 314 -4.24 18.84 27.53
N PHE A 315 -3.81 19.01 28.77
CA PHE A 315 -2.76 18.22 29.37
C PHE A 315 -2.84 16.78 28.84
N SER A 316 -1.69 16.17 28.55
CA SER A 316 -1.58 14.73 28.40
C SER A 316 -0.94 14.17 29.68
N PRO A 317 -1.71 13.87 30.75
CA PRO A 317 -1.22 13.14 31.89
C PRO A 317 -1.67 11.67 31.77
N GLY A 318 -0.76 10.78 31.38
CA GLY A 318 -1.00 9.34 31.24
C GLY A 318 -0.57 8.90 29.85
N GLY A 319 0.52 8.16 29.67
CA GLY A 319 0.67 6.82 30.22
C GLY A 319 0.10 5.86 29.19
N PHE A 320 0.95 5.15 28.45
CA PHE A 320 0.57 4.08 27.52
C PHE A 320 -0.44 3.15 28.20
N LEU A 321 -1.72 3.29 27.87
CA LEU A 321 -2.73 2.28 28.15
C LEU A 321 -2.83 1.44 26.89
N GLY A 322 -2.11 0.33 26.90
CA GLY A 322 -2.27 -0.70 25.88
C GLY A 322 -3.71 -1.20 25.90
N ALA A 323 -4.32 -1.25 24.72
CA ALA A 323 -5.61 -1.89 24.52
C ALA A 323 -5.51 -3.37 24.94
N GLN A 324 -6.09 -3.71 26.08
CA GLN A 324 -6.36 -5.10 26.44
C GLN A 324 -7.61 -5.55 25.68
N ALA A 325 -7.42 -5.93 24.40
CA ALA A 325 -8.35 -6.82 23.73
C ALA A 325 -8.01 -8.26 24.10
N ALA A 326 -9.04 -9.02 24.47
CA ALA A 326 -8.93 -10.32 25.12
C ALA A 326 -8.45 -11.44 24.17
N GLY A 327 -7.43 -12.18 24.62
CA GLY A 327 -6.96 -13.43 24.03
C GLY A 327 -5.42 -13.45 23.98
N LYS A 328 -4.78 -14.31 24.79
CA LYS A 328 -3.30 -14.49 24.97
C LYS A 328 -2.41 -13.73 23.94
N VAL A 329 -2.25 -12.42 24.14
CA VAL A 329 -1.27 -11.58 23.43
C VAL A 329 0.08 -11.78 24.11
N HIS A 330 1.10 -12.17 23.35
CA HIS A 330 2.46 -12.21 23.86
C HIS A 330 2.96 -10.76 23.99
N THR A 331 2.99 -10.26 25.22
CA THR A 331 3.49 -8.93 25.55
C THR A 331 4.90 -9.04 26.10
N LEU A 332 5.87 -8.41 25.44
CA LEU A 332 7.16 -8.12 26.05
C LEU A 332 7.03 -6.86 26.91
N PRO A 333 7.80 -6.72 28.00
CA PRO A 333 7.94 -5.45 28.69
C PRO A 333 8.34 -4.36 27.68
N ALA A 334 7.82 -3.14 27.84
CA ALA A 334 8.19 -2.03 26.99
C ALA A 334 9.73 -1.90 26.94
N ALA A 335 10.33 -2.27 25.80
CA ALA A 335 11.74 -2.03 25.53
C ALA A 335 12.00 -0.54 25.74
N GLN A 336 12.82 -0.20 26.74
CA GLN A 336 13.23 1.17 26.98
C GLN A 336 14.14 1.60 25.82
N GLY A 337 13.56 2.23 24.79
CA GLY A 337 14.37 2.75 23.70
C GLY A 337 13.61 3.22 22.47
N LEU A 338 12.38 2.75 22.22
CA LEU A 338 11.77 2.89 20.89
C LEU A 338 10.73 4.01 20.73
N SER A 339 10.42 4.78 21.77
CA SER A 339 9.73 6.06 21.58
C SER A 339 9.98 7.02 22.73
N LYS A 340 11.20 7.57 22.79
CA LYS A 340 11.42 8.97 23.18
C LYS A 340 12.62 9.44 22.37
N ARG A 341 12.41 10.38 21.44
CA ARG A 341 13.51 11.21 20.95
C ARG A 341 14.27 11.73 22.18
N GLY A 342 15.49 11.25 22.38
CA GLY A 342 16.46 11.95 23.19
C GLY A 342 16.63 13.37 22.64
N LYS A 343 17.05 14.29 23.50
CA LYS A 343 17.18 15.74 23.20
C LYS A 343 18.08 16.06 21.99
N SER A 344 18.81 15.10 21.43
CA SER A 344 19.76 15.30 20.33
C SER A 344 19.24 15.01 18.92
N GLY A 345 18.08 14.35 18.74
CA GLY A 345 17.59 13.98 17.41
C GLY A 345 18.46 12.90 16.74
N LEU A 346 17.83 11.89 16.14
CA LEU A 346 18.54 10.91 15.33
C LEU A 346 18.85 11.55 13.97
N ASP A 347 20.13 11.53 13.59
CA ASP A 347 20.62 12.07 12.32
C ASP A 347 20.15 11.16 11.17
N LYS A 348 19.86 11.75 10.00
CA LYS A 348 19.24 11.08 8.85
C LYS A 348 20.08 9.96 8.21
N LYS A 349 21.28 9.70 8.73
CA LYS A 349 22.30 8.84 8.12
C LYS A 349 22.35 7.40 8.63
N ASP A 350 21.70 7.10 9.76
CA ASP A 350 21.83 5.78 10.40
C ASP A 350 20.81 4.73 9.86
N HIS A 351 19.90 5.12 8.98
CA HIS A 351 18.75 4.31 8.57
C HIS A 351 19.10 3.04 7.77
N PHE A 352 20.22 3.02 7.02
CA PHE A 352 20.64 1.86 6.23
C PHE A 352 21.74 1.01 6.89
N THR A 353 22.13 1.34 8.12
CA THR A 353 23.21 0.64 8.87
C THR A 353 22.78 0.25 10.28
N MET A 354 21.49 -0.06 10.48
CA MET A 354 21.07 -0.63 11.75
C MET A 354 21.56 -2.08 11.86
N ASP A 355 22.67 -2.28 12.56
CA ASP A 355 22.80 -3.45 13.42
C ASP A 355 21.70 -3.34 14.50
N LEU A 356 20.48 -3.77 14.13
CA LEU A 356 19.38 -3.87 15.07
C LEU A 356 19.84 -4.74 16.23
N THR A 357 19.77 -4.19 17.45
CA THR A 357 20.02 -4.97 18.66
C THR A 357 19.06 -6.16 18.71
N GLU A 358 19.45 -7.21 19.41
CA GLU A 358 18.60 -8.39 19.60
C GLU A 358 17.21 -8.00 20.17
N GLU A 359 17.17 -7.02 21.07
CA GLU A 359 15.93 -6.46 21.63
C GLU A 359 15.04 -5.80 20.57
N HIS A 360 15.63 -5.05 19.63
CA HIS A 360 14.86 -4.42 18.55
C HIS A 360 14.30 -5.45 17.57
N ARG A 361 15.10 -6.45 17.19
CA ARG A 361 14.65 -7.55 16.32
C ARG A 361 13.53 -8.35 16.99
N LEU A 362 13.67 -8.62 18.28
CA LEU A 362 12.65 -9.33 19.05
C LEU A 362 11.34 -8.54 19.10
N LYS A 363 11.40 -7.21 19.29
CA LYS A 363 10.19 -6.38 19.25
C LYS A 363 9.54 -6.41 17.87
N GLN A 364 10.32 -6.21 16.80
CA GLN A 364 9.81 -6.25 15.41
C GLN A 364 9.12 -7.60 15.10
N LEU A 365 9.71 -8.71 15.57
CA LEU A 365 9.10 -10.04 15.46
C LEU A 365 7.78 -10.12 16.23
N VAL A 366 7.73 -9.64 17.48
CA VAL A 366 6.51 -9.68 18.29
C VAL A 366 5.41 -8.80 17.70
N ASP A 367 5.73 -7.60 17.22
CA ASP A 367 4.77 -6.71 16.57
C ASP A 367 4.22 -7.35 15.30
N THR A 368 5.11 -7.86 14.43
CA THR A 368 4.73 -8.58 13.21
C THR A 368 3.85 -9.79 13.52
N TRP A 369 4.22 -10.57 14.52
CA TRP A 369 3.47 -11.76 14.93
C TRP A 369 2.07 -11.40 15.45
N ASN A 370 1.97 -10.39 16.31
CA ASN A 370 0.69 -9.95 16.86
C ASN A 370 -0.24 -9.41 15.77
N GLU A 371 0.29 -8.66 14.81
CA GLU A 371 -0.47 -8.18 13.65
C GLU A 371 -0.97 -9.34 12.78
N LEU A 372 -0.11 -10.31 12.47
CA LEU A 372 -0.50 -11.47 11.67
C LEU A 372 -1.48 -12.40 12.39
N ALA A 373 -1.39 -12.51 13.73
CA ALA A 373 -2.28 -13.37 14.51
C ALA A 373 -3.76 -12.96 14.43
N HIS A 374 -4.04 -11.70 14.09
CA HIS A 374 -5.39 -11.16 13.93
C HIS A 374 -5.85 -11.09 12.47
N ARG A 375 -4.98 -11.50 11.53
CA ARG A 375 -5.26 -11.42 10.10
C ARG A 375 -5.67 -12.77 9.53
N SER A 376 -6.51 -12.70 8.51
CA SER A 376 -6.90 -13.86 7.73
C SER A 376 -5.85 -14.20 6.66
N THR A 377 -5.71 -15.49 6.40
CA THR A 377 -5.07 -16.07 5.22
C THR A 377 -5.66 -17.45 5.06
N THR A 378 -5.75 -17.96 3.83
CA THR A 378 -6.05 -19.37 3.59
C THR A 378 -4.82 -20.15 3.13
N MET A 379 -3.67 -19.47 3.07
CA MET A 379 -2.37 -20.09 2.83
C MET A 379 -1.46 -19.88 4.04
N PRO A 380 -1.74 -20.54 5.19
CA PRO A 380 -0.88 -20.48 6.37
C PRO A 380 0.58 -20.82 6.08
N ASP A 381 0.81 -21.64 5.06
CA ASP A 381 2.14 -22.04 4.61
C ASP A 381 2.96 -20.85 4.09
N ASP A 382 2.38 -19.72 3.71
CA ASP A 382 3.12 -18.54 3.21
C ASP A 382 3.47 -17.55 4.34
N LEU A 383 2.93 -17.72 5.55
CA LEU A 383 3.11 -16.76 6.66
C LEU A 383 4.58 -16.52 7.02
N HIS A 384 5.40 -17.56 6.93
CA HIS A 384 6.82 -17.45 7.26
C HIS A 384 7.59 -16.60 6.24
N VAL A 385 7.13 -16.53 4.98
CA VAL A 385 7.68 -15.62 3.96
C VAL A 385 7.35 -14.17 4.29
N ILE A 386 6.11 -13.91 4.72
CA ILE A 386 5.68 -12.57 5.14
C ILE A 386 6.49 -12.10 6.35
N ILE A 387 6.62 -12.96 7.37
CA ILE A 387 7.43 -12.68 8.56
C ILE A 387 8.89 -12.43 8.18
N ALA A 388 9.47 -13.26 7.31
CA ALA A 388 10.85 -13.08 6.85
C ALA A 388 11.07 -11.71 6.23
N ASN A 389 10.21 -11.32 5.28
CA ASN A 389 10.29 -10.03 4.60
C ASN A 389 10.14 -8.86 5.57
N LEU A 390 9.21 -8.94 6.53
CA LEU A 390 8.97 -7.89 7.51
C LEU A 390 10.08 -7.76 8.57
N LEU A 391 10.95 -8.76 8.69
CA LEU A 391 12.11 -8.77 9.59
C LEU A 391 13.45 -8.58 8.87
N ASP A 392 13.40 -8.19 7.59
CA ASP A 392 14.56 -8.01 6.71
C ASP A 392 15.41 -9.30 6.54
N PHE A 393 14.78 -10.47 6.68
CA PHE A 393 15.39 -11.75 6.34
C PHE A 393 15.15 -12.10 4.88
N ASN A 394 16.11 -12.82 4.29
CA ASN A 394 15.94 -13.37 2.95
C ASN A 394 14.95 -14.55 3.01
N ALA A 395 13.77 -14.37 2.41
CA ALA A 395 12.73 -15.40 2.37
C ALA A 395 13.16 -16.68 1.64
N ASP A 396 13.96 -16.58 0.56
CA ASP A 396 14.45 -17.75 -0.19
C ASP A 396 15.19 -18.73 0.73
N ARG A 397 16.06 -18.19 1.59
CA ARG A 397 16.84 -19.00 2.54
C ARG A 397 15.99 -19.73 3.55
N ILE A 398 14.81 -19.21 3.89
CA ILE A 398 13.89 -19.85 4.85
C ILE A 398 13.08 -20.93 4.14
N MET A 399 12.72 -20.73 2.87
CA MET A 399 12.03 -21.73 2.03
C MET A 399 12.90 -22.96 1.71
N GLU A 400 14.23 -22.85 1.84
CA GLU A 400 15.20 -23.93 1.58
C GLU A 400 15.45 -24.87 2.78
N ILE A 401 14.95 -24.52 3.97
CA ILE A 401 15.09 -25.29 5.23
C ILE A 401 13.92 -26.26 5.37
#